data_AF-A0A949UK74-F1
#
_entry.id   AF-A0A949UK74-F1
#
_cell.length_a   1.000
_cell.length_b   1.000
_cell.length_c   1.000
_cell.angle_alpha   90.00
_cell.angle_beta   90.00
_cell.angle_gamma   90.00
#
_symmetry.space_group_name_H-M   'P 1'
#
loop_
_entity.id
_entity.type
_entity.pdbx_description
1 polymer ?
#
loop_
_entity_poly.entity_id
_entity_poly.type
_entity_poly.pdbx_seq_one_letter_code
_entity_poly.pdbx_strand_id
1 'polypeptide(L)' 'MNKSELIDAIAAASDLSKAAAGRALDAMT' A
#
# COMPACT_ATOMS: atom_id res chain seq x y z
N MET A 1 5.67 -3.59 11.70
CA MET A 1 5.11 -3.37 10.36
C MET A 1 3.68 -3.85 10.37
N ASN A 2 2.76 -2.93 10.61
CA ASN A 2 1.34 -3.16 10.46
C ASN A 2 0.93 -2.95 8.99
N LYS A 3 -0.17 -3.56 8.55
CA LYS A 3 -0.68 -3.43 7.18
C LYS A 3 -0.74 -1.97 6.72
N SER A 4 -1.18 -1.05 7.59
CA SER A 4 -1.25 0.38 7.30
C SER A 4 0.12 1.02 7.03
N GLU A 5 1.17 0.64 7.76
CA GLU A 5 2.53 1.16 7.52
C GLU A 5 3.08 0.69 6.17
N LEU A 6 2.76 -0.54 5.79
CA LEU A 6 3.14 -1.12 4.49
C LEU A 6 2.40 -0.44 3.34
N ILE A 7 1.11 -0.15 3.51
CA ILE A 7 0.30 0.61 2.56
C ILE A 7 0.84 2.05 2.41
N ASP A 8 1.20 2.70 3.51
CA ASP A 8 1.76 4.05 3.48
C ASP A 8 3.14 4.08 2.78
N ALA A 9 3.98 3.06 2.98
CA ALA A 9 5.24 2.93 2.26
C ALA A 9 5.03 2.74 0.75
N ILE A 10 4.06 1.90 0.34
CA ILE A 10 3.73 1.68 -1.08
C ILE A 10 3.16 2.97 -1.70
N ALA A 11 2.24 3.64 -0.99
CA ALA A 11 1.66 4.90 -1.43
C ALA A 11 2.73 5.98 -1.64
N ALA A 12 3.66 6.12 -0.69
CA ALA A 12 4.77 7.08 -0.75
C ALA A 12 5.78 6.75 -1.86
N ALA A 13 6.02 5.47 -2.15
CA ALA A 13 6.96 5.05 -3.17
C ALA A 13 6.40 5.10 -4.61
N SER A 14 5.06 5.04 -4.75
CA SER A 14 4.40 4.78 -6.05
C SER A 14 3.47 5.91 -6.51
N ASP A 15 3.37 7.00 -5.74
CA ASP A 15 2.38 8.08 -5.93
C ASP A 15 0.93 7.56 -6.01
N LEU A 16 0.68 6.42 -5.37
CA LEU A 16 -0.62 5.76 -5.33
C LEU A 16 -1.41 6.22 -4.10
N SER A 17 -2.73 6.37 -4.25
CA SER A 17 -3.59 6.56 -3.08
C SER A 17 -3.52 5.37 -2.12
N LYS A 18 -3.72 5.59 -0.82
CA LYS A 18 -3.75 4.50 0.19
C LYS A 18 -4.71 3.37 -0.18
N ALA A 19 -5.83 3.70 -0.84
CA ALA A 19 -6.79 2.71 -1.33
C ALA A 19 -6.22 1.85 -2.47
N ALA A 20 -5.49 2.45 -3.42
CA ALA A 20 -4.82 1.72 -4.48
C ALA A 20 -3.65 0.88 -3.96
N ALA A 21 -2.85 1.43 -3.05
CA ALA A 21 -1.75 0.73 -2.38
C ALA A 21 -2.26 -0.47 -1.54
N GLY A 22 -3.38 -0.32 -0.83
CA GLY A 22 -4.03 -1.42 -0.11
C GLY A 22 -4.49 -2.55 -1.03
N ARG A 23 -5.10 -2.20 -2.18
CA ARG A 23 -5.51 -3.20 -3.19
C ARG A 23 -4.31 -3.89 -3.85
N ALA A 24 -3.24 -3.16 -4.12
CA ALA A 24 -2.01 -3.74 -4.67
C ALA A 24 -1.37 -4.71 -3.70
N LEU A 25 -1.32 -4.36 -2.41
CA LEU A 25 -0.82 -5.25 -1.36
C LEU A 25 -1.68 -6.52 -1.24
N ASP A 26 -3.01 -6.37 -1.26
CA ASP A 26 -3.94 -7.51 -1.22
C ASP A 26 -3.88 -8.37 -2.49
N ALA A 27 -3.46 -7.82 -3.63
CA ALA A 27 -3.27 -8.57 -4.88
C ALA A 27 -1.94 -9.35 -4.94
N MET A 28 -0.98 -9.03 -4.07
CA MET A 28 0.33 -9.69 -4.01
C MET A 28 0.39 -10.88 -3.05
N THR A 29 -0.67 -11.11 -2.28
CA THR A 29 -0.82 -12.23 -1.33
C THR A 29 -1.92 -13.17 -1.76
#